data_AF-A0A357C3B6-F1
#
_entry.id   AF-A0A357C3B6-F1
#
_cell.length_a   1.000
_cell.length_b   1.000
_cell.length_c   1.000
_cell.angle_alpha   90.00
_cell.angle_beta   90.00
_cell.angle_gamma   90.00
#
_symmetry.space_group_name_H-M   'P 1'
#
loop_
_entity.id
_entity.type
_entity.pdbx_description
1 polymer ?
#
loop_
_entity_poly.entity_id
_entity_poly.type
_entity_poly.pdbx_seq_one_letter_code
_entity_poly.pdbx_strand_id
1 'polypeptide(L)' 'MDRLLCGDVGYGKTEVAMRAAFKAVYDNRQVAVLVPTTLLCDQHYRTFRQRFSAFPVTVDYLSRFKSKKE' A
#
# COMPACT_ATOMS: atom_id res chain seq x y z
N MET A 1 -1.79 -6.25 -15.75
CA MET A 1 -2.64 -7.36 -15.28
C MET A 1 -3.97 -6.75 -14.88
N ASP A 2 -5.10 -7.35 -15.27
CA ASP A 2 -6.44 -6.88 -14.92
C ASP A 2 -7.16 -7.98 -14.12
N ARG A 3 -7.26 -7.80 -12.80
CA ARG A 3 -7.82 -8.80 -11.88
C ARG A 3 -8.60 -8.12 -10.77
N LEU A 4 -9.78 -8.65 -10.49
CA LEU A 4 -10.60 -8.27 -9.33
C LEU A 4 -10.49 -9.34 -8.24
N LEU A 5 -10.11 -8.94 -7.04
CA LEU A 5 -10.09 -9.80 -5.86
C LEU A 5 -11.23 -9.41 -4.92
N CYS A 6 -12.28 -10.23 -4.90
CA CYS A 6 -13.41 -10.07 -3.98
C CYS A 6 -13.18 -10.84 -2.68
N GLY A 7 -13.69 -10.30 -1.57
CA GLY A 7 -13.69 -10.98 -0.28
C GLY A 7 -14.16 -10.04 0.82
N ASP A 8 -14.62 -10.59 1.94
CA ASP A 8 -15.13 -9.80 3.05
C ASP A 8 -14.02 -9.16 3.88
N VAL A 9 -14.41 -8.30 4.82
CA VAL A 9 -13.48 -7.70 5.78
C VAL A 9 -12.79 -8.81 6.58
N GLY A 10 -11.47 -8.72 6.74
CA GLY A 10 -10.67 -9.72 7.47
C GLY A 10 -10.09 -10.86 6.62
N TYR A 11 -10.52 -11.05 5.36
CA TYR A 11 -10.06 -12.15 4.49
C TYR A 11 -8.66 -11.94 3.88
N GLY A 12 -7.86 -11.02 4.42
CA GLY A 12 -6.46 -10.86 4.00
C GLY A 12 -6.24 -10.26 2.60
N LYS A 13 -7.23 -9.59 1.99
CA LYS A 13 -7.07 -8.92 0.69
C LYS A 13 -5.85 -7.98 0.64
N THR A 14 -5.59 -7.26 1.73
CA THR A 14 -4.45 -6.37 1.87
C THR A 14 -3.11 -7.12 1.83
N GLU A 15 -3.03 -8.34 2.35
CA GLU A 15 -1.81 -9.16 2.32
C GLU A 15 -1.47 -9.56 0.87
N VAL A 16 -2.48 -9.92 0.08
CA VAL A 16 -2.29 -10.24 -1.35
C VAL A 16 -1.73 -9.02 -2.10
N ALA A 17 -2.33 -7.84 -1.87
CA ALA A 17 -1.84 -6.59 -2.45
C ALA A 17 -0.40 -6.26 -2.01
N MET A 18 -0.05 -6.47 -0.74
CA MET A 18 1.30 -6.24 -0.23
C MET A 18 2.34 -7.16 -0.86
N ARG A 19 2.04 -8.45 -1.02
CA ARG A 19 2.97 -9.39 -1.68
C ARG A 19 3.16 -9.06 -3.15
N ALA A 20 2.09 -8.66 -3.84
CA ALA A 20 2.18 -8.17 -5.22
C ALA A 20 3.03 -6.91 -5.31
N ALA A 21 2.82 -5.95 -4.40
CA ALA A 21 3.61 -4.73 -4.33
C ALA A 21 5.09 -5.02 -4.06
N PHE A 22 5.39 -5.91 -3.10
CA PHE A 22 6.76 -6.30 -2.77
C PHE A 22 7.46 -6.92 -3.98
N LYS A 23 6.80 -7.83 -4.70
CA LYS A 23 7.37 -8.45 -5.91
C LYS A 23 7.70 -7.40 -6.97
N ALA A 24 6.81 -6.43 -7.20
CA ALA A 24 7.05 -5.36 -8.17
C ALA A 24 8.23 -4.45 -7.75
N VAL A 25 8.30 -4.06 -6.47
CA VAL A 25 9.41 -3.23 -5.95
C VAL A 25 10.74 -3.96 -5.99
N TYR A 26 10.75 -5.25 -5.66
CA TYR A 26 11.95 -6.09 -5.74
C TYR A 26 12.51 -6.20 -7.17
N ASP A 27 11.63 -6.09 -8.18
CA ASP A 27 11.99 -6.02 -9.60
C ASP A 27 12.29 -4.58 -10.07
N ASN A 28 12.60 -3.65 -9.16
CA ASN A 28 12.87 -2.24 -9.40
C ASN A 28 11.75 -1.49 -10.13
N ARG A 29 10.49 -1.83 -9.84
CA ARG A 29 9.30 -1.10 -10.33
C ARG A 29 8.63 -0.31 -9.20
N GLN A 30 7.95 0.77 -9.56
CA GLN A 30 7.12 1.53 -8.61
C GLN A 30 5.71 0.95 -8.51
N VAL A 31 5.08 1.14 -7.35
CA VAL A 31 3.71 0.66 -7.07
C VAL A 31 2.88 1.82 -6.54
N ALA A 32 1.65 1.95 -7.04
CA ALA A 32 0.66 2.88 -6.53
C ALA A 32 -0.52 2.10 -5.93
N VAL A 33 -0.98 2.53 -4.75
CA VAL A 33 -2.19 2.00 -4.09
C VAL A 33 -3.20 3.14 -3.98
N LEU A 34 -4.28 3.04 -4.75
CA LEU A 34 -5.37 4.02 -4.72
C LEU A 34 -6.46 3.56 -3.77
N VAL A 35 -6.96 4.49 -2.95
CA VAL A 35 -7.96 4.23 -1.91
C VAL A 35 -9.03 5.34 -1.92
N PRO A 36 -10.27 5.06 -1.50
CA PRO A 36 -11.37 6.01 -1.67
C PRO A 36 -11.41 7.12 -0.62
N THR A 37 -10.71 6.97 0.52
CA THR A 37 -10.75 7.94 1.63
C THR A 37 -9.36 8.19 2.23
N THR A 38 -9.19 9.38 2.83
CA THR A 38 -7.95 9.76 3.51
C THR A 38 -7.64 8.88 4.71
N LEU A 39 -8.67 8.43 5.43
CA LEU A 39 -8.52 7.49 6.54
C LEU A 39 -7.93 6.15 6.09
N LEU A 40 -8.44 5.59 4.98
CA LEU A 40 -7.87 4.35 4.42
C LEU A 40 -6.44 4.56 3.91
N CYS A 41 -6.12 5.73 3.38
CA CYS A 41 -4.75 6.07 2.96
C CYS A 41 -3.77 5.97 4.14
N ASP A 42 -4.09 6.60 5.26
CA ASP A 42 -3.27 6.50 6.49
C ASP A 42 -3.21 5.06 7.04
N GLN A 43 -4.33 4.34 7.08
CA GLN A 43 -4.35 2.93 7.53
C GLN A 43 -3.46 2.03 6.67
N HIS A 44 -3.57 2.13 5.34
CA HIS A 44 -2.72 1.38 4.44
C HIS A 44 -1.25 1.82 4.58
N TYR A 45 -0.96 3.12 4.62
CA TYR A 45 0.39 3.63 4.83
C TYR A 45 1.06 3.02 6.06
N ARG A 46 0.40 3.06 7.23
CA ARG A 46 0.94 2.48 8.47
C ARG A 46 1.23 0.98 8.34
N THR A 47 0.30 0.24 7.73
CA THR A 47 0.45 -1.21 7.57
C THR A 47 1.56 -1.57 6.57
N PHE A 48 1.65 -0.87 5.45
CA PHE A 48 2.71 -1.05 4.46
C PHE A 48 4.08 -0.69 5.06
N ARG A 49 4.18 0.45 5.75
CA ARG A 49 5.42 0.88 6.42
C ARG A 49 5.88 -0.14 7.48
N GLN A 50 4.96 -0.67 8.27
CA GLN A 50 5.27 -1.71 9.25
C GLN A 50 5.76 -3.00 8.57
N ARG A 51 5.04 -3.48 7.54
CA ARG A 51 5.36 -4.72 6.84
C ARG A 51 6.66 -4.66 6.03
N PHE A 52 7.01 -3.49 5.51
CA PHE A 52 8.24 -3.30 4.75
C PHE A 52 9.42 -2.77 5.57
N SER A 53 9.27 -2.64 6.89
CA SER A 53 10.30 -2.10 7.79
C SER A 53 11.65 -2.84 7.76
N ALA A 54 11.65 -4.13 7.42
CA ALA A 54 12.85 -4.95 7.30
C ALA A 54 13.51 -4.89 5.91
N PHE A 55 12.97 -4.10 4.97
CA PHE A 55 13.43 -4.02 3.60
C PHE A 55 13.82 -2.59 3.23
N PRO A 56 14.75 -2.39 2.28
CA PRO A 56 15.13 -1.08 1.79
C PRO A 56 14.06 -0.49 0.85
N VAL A 57 12.80 -0.44 1.30
CA VAL A 57 11.66 0.06 0.54
C VAL A 57 11.12 1.31 1.23
N THR A 58 11.18 2.43 0.53
CA THR A 58 10.54 3.67 1.00
C THR A 58 9.05 3.63 0.65
N VAL A 59 8.21 3.68 1.67
CA VAL A 59 6.75 3.83 1.52
C VAL A 59 6.40 5.25 1.92
N ASP A 60 5.61 5.91 1.08
CA ASP A 60 5.04 7.22 1.35
C ASP A 60 3.58 7.26 0.88
N TYR A 61 2.85 8.30 1.27
CA TYR A 61 1.44 8.46 0.96
C TYR A 61 1.12 9.90 0.54
N LEU A 62 0.02 10.05 -0.21
CA LEU A 62 -0.55 11.34 -0.56
C LEU A 62 -2.01 11.35 -0.13
N SER A 63 -2.38 12.30 0.72
CA SER A 63 -3.77 12.48 1.16
C SER A 63 -3.98 13.92 1.64
N ARG A 64 -5.24 14.28 1.93
CA ARG A 64 -5.57 15.62 2.46
C ARG A 64 -4.97 15.89 3.85
N PHE A 65 -4.49 14.86 4.54
CA PHE A 65 -3.84 15.02 5.85
C PHE A 65 -2.36 15.34 5.75
N LYS A 66 -1.75 15.19 4.57
CA LYS A 66 -0.34 15.51 4.35
C LYS A 66 -0.20 16.96 3.89
N SER A 67 0.71 17.71 4.52
CA SER A 67 0.96 19.10 4.14
C SER A 67 1.64 19.17 2.77
N LYS A 68 1.57 20.30 2.05
CA LYS A 68 2.23 20.43 0.73
C LYS A 68 3.77 20.37 0.79
N LYS A 69 4.34 20.58 1.99
CA LYS A 69 5.79 20.66 2.21
C LYS A 69 6.40 19.29 2.54
N GLU A 70 5.56 18.32 2.91
CA GLU A 70 5.93 16.96 3.28
C GLU A 70 5.45 15.96 2.24
#